data_AF-A0A1B8D2Q0-F1
#
_entry.id   AF-A0A1B8D2Q0-F1
#
_cell.length_a   1.000
_cell.length_b   1.000
_cell.length_c   1.000
_cell.angle_alpha   90.00
_cell.angle_beta   90.00
_cell.angle_gamma   90.00
#
_symmetry.space_group_name_H-M   'P 1'
#
loop_
_entity.id
_entity.type
_entity.pdbx_description
1 polymer ?
#
loop_
_entity_poly.entity_id
_entity_poly.type
_entity_poly.pdbx_seq_one_letter_code
_entity_poly.pdbx_strand_id
1 'polypeptide(L)'
;MDTDKCTSLAHAEDNILSQEGKVDVTSVEYQRMPESLRNLSDSEIKRLNRQLVRKMDFYVLPTIGILYILNYIDRQNLAAAKLQGIMEDLHMTTEQFATAVSILFVGYLPFQIPSNLIITKVSRPGMYICFAVTIWGCISAATAAVNTYGQLLAVRAILGIAEAVFFPGAIYYLSAWYTKTELGKRIAGLYIAQQVGNAFGGLLAAAILHLDGVYNIAGWKWLFIIEGSATVVIGVICACIMPEFPHNSRILSQLERDIAVWRIESEAGAAEGTEDGGAGGLC
;
A
#
# COMPACT_ATOMS: atom_id res chain seq x y z
N MET A 1 5.69 -14.17 -72.29
CA MET A 1 5.73 -12.77 -71.81
C MET A 1 4.82 -12.75 -70.60
N ASP A 2 5.12 -13.59 -69.60
CA ASP A 2 4.10 -14.14 -68.66
C ASP A 2 4.72 -14.54 -67.32
N THR A 3 5.59 -13.71 -66.77
CA THR A 3 6.07 -13.87 -65.39
C THR A 3 5.85 -12.62 -64.53
N ASP A 4 5.62 -11.44 -65.13
CA ASP A 4 5.38 -10.20 -64.37
C ASP A 4 3.90 -9.94 -64.01
N LYS A 5 2.96 -10.70 -64.57
CA LYS A 5 1.53 -10.56 -64.25
C LYS A 5 1.06 -11.42 -63.08
N CYS A 6 1.84 -12.43 -62.68
CA CYS A 6 1.53 -13.30 -61.54
C CYS A 6 1.98 -12.66 -60.21
N THR A 7 3.08 -11.90 -60.23
CA THR A 7 3.63 -11.21 -59.05
C THR A 7 2.77 -10.02 -58.60
N SER A 8 2.08 -9.35 -59.52
CA SER A 8 1.21 -8.21 -59.20
C SER A 8 -0.16 -8.63 -58.62
N LEU A 9 -0.64 -9.85 -58.91
CA LEU A 9 -1.89 -10.36 -58.34
C LEU A 9 -1.65 -11.00 -56.95
N ALA A 10 -0.51 -11.64 -56.74
CA ALA A 10 -0.10 -12.12 -55.41
C ALA A 10 0.07 -10.97 -54.40
N HIS A 11 0.63 -9.83 -54.82
CA HIS A 11 0.73 -8.64 -53.95
C HIS A 11 -0.59 -7.90 -53.71
N ALA A 12 -1.63 -8.14 -54.52
CA ALA A 12 -2.95 -7.54 -54.31
C ALA A 12 -3.86 -8.43 -53.44
N GLU A 13 -3.70 -9.76 -53.49
CA GLU A 13 -4.43 -10.71 -52.63
C GLU A 13 -3.86 -10.78 -51.20
N ASP A 14 -2.54 -10.62 -51.01
CA ASP A 14 -1.94 -10.51 -49.67
C ASP A 14 -2.37 -9.22 -48.92
N ASN A 15 -2.76 -8.19 -49.66
CA ASN A 15 -3.25 -6.93 -49.09
C ASN A 15 -4.76 -6.95 -48.76
N ILE A 16 -5.51 -7.96 -49.21
CA ILE A 16 -6.93 -8.12 -48.91
C ILE A 16 -7.15 -9.14 -47.78
N LEU A 17 -6.23 -10.07 -47.55
CA LEU A 17 -6.33 -11.03 -46.43
C LEU A 17 -5.86 -10.53 -45.06
N SER A 18 -5.26 -9.33 -44.97
CA SER A 18 -4.74 -8.78 -43.70
C SER A 18 -5.67 -7.76 -43.03
N GLN A 19 -6.91 -7.56 -43.50
CA GLN A 19 -7.84 -6.58 -42.93
C GLN A 19 -9.07 -7.13 -42.22
N GLU A 20 -9.26 -8.45 -42.13
CA GLU A 20 -10.32 -9.04 -41.32
C GLU A 20 -9.75 -10.06 -40.35
N GLY A 21 -9.73 -9.73 -39.05
CA GLY A 21 -9.45 -10.75 -38.03
C GLY A 21 -8.58 -10.36 -36.85
N LYS A 22 -8.59 -9.10 -36.41
CA LYS A 22 -8.39 -8.77 -34.99
C LYS A 22 -9.26 -7.57 -34.65
N VAL A 23 -10.57 -7.78 -34.74
CA VAL A 23 -11.45 -7.10 -33.78
C VAL A 23 -10.96 -7.60 -32.43
N ASP A 24 -10.17 -6.79 -31.75
CA ASP A 24 -9.82 -7.00 -30.36
C ASP A 24 -11.10 -6.77 -29.56
N VAL A 25 -11.93 -7.82 -29.50
CA VAL A 25 -13.20 -7.85 -28.76
C VAL A 25 -12.95 -7.54 -27.27
N THR A 26 -11.70 -7.68 -26.80
CA THR A 26 -11.27 -7.35 -25.45
C THR A 26 -11.06 -5.86 -25.18
N SER A 27 -10.72 -5.03 -26.17
CA SER A 27 -10.50 -3.58 -25.97
C SER A 27 -11.72 -2.72 -26.28
N VAL A 28 -12.65 -3.19 -27.11
CA VAL A 28 -13.85 -2.42 -27.49
C VAL A 28 -14.96 -2.49 -26.43
N GLU A 29 -14.96 -3.50 -25.56
CA GLU A 29 -15.98 -3.65 -24.51
C GLU A 29 -15.70 -2.75 -23.29
N TYR A 30 -14.44 -2.40 -23.04
CA TYR A 30 -13.98 -1.70 -21.82
C TYR A 30 -14.03 -0.17 -21.86
N GLN A 31 -14.42 0.44 -22.99
CA GLN A 31 -14.51 1.89 -23.13
C GLN A 31 -15.94 2.45 -22.95
N ARG A 32 -16.93 1.56 -22.81
CA ARG A 32 -18.34 1.96 -22.74
C ARG A 32 -18.73 2.25 -21.30
N MET A 33 -18.99 3.54 -21.04
CA MET A 33 -19.69 4.01 -19.84
C MET A 33 -20.81 3.01 -19.44
N PRO A 34 -20.79 2.47 -18.21
CA PRO A 34 -21.73 1.46 -17.73
C PRO A 34 -23.18 1.84 -18.03
N GLU A 35 -24.05 0.87 -18.36
CA GLU A 35 -25.45 1.13 -18.70
C GLU A 35 -26.21 1.88 -17.59
N SER A 36 -25.81 1.66 -16.34
CA SER A 36 -26.30 2.36 -15.14
C SER A 36 -25.99 3.87 -15.15
N LEU A 37 -24.97 4.31 -15.89
CA LEU A 37 -24.49 5.70 -15.95
C LEU A 37 -24.90 6.43 -17.22
N ARG A 38 -25.30 5.71 -18.27
CA ARG A 38 -25.72 6.32 -19.56
C ARG A 38 -26.98 7.19 -19.45
N ASN A 39 -27.80 6.96 -18.43
CA ASN A 39 -29.06 7.66 -18.21
C ASN A 39 -28.95 8.88 -17.27
N LEU A 40 -27.74 9.18 -16.76
CA LEU A 40 -27.50 10.28 -15.83
C LEU A 40 -26.91 11.49 -16.54
N SER A 41 -27.28 12.70 -16.08
CA SER A 41 -26.66 13.93 -16.57
C SER A 41 -25.21 14.07 -16.07
N ASP A 42 -24.35 14.77 -16.81
CA ASP A 42 -22.96 15.07 -16.41
C ASP A 42 -22.87 15.72 -15.01
N SER A 43 -23.88 16.49 -14.63
CA SER A 43 -23.95 17.14 -13.32
C SER A 43 -24.22 16.15 -12.19
N GLU A 44 -25.04 15.12 -12.43
CA GLU A 44 -25.31 14.04 -11.49
C GLU A 44 -24.09 13.12 -11.34
N ILE A 45 -23.42 12.77 -12.44
CA ILE A 45 -22.19 11.97 -12.42
C ILE A 45 -21.11 12.67 -11.57
N LYS A 46 -20.92 13.97 -11.76
CA LYS A 46 -19.98 14.77 -10.93
C LYS A 46 -20.37 14.79 -9.46
N ARG A 47 -21.66 14.89 -9.14
CA ARG A 47 -22.15 14.89 -7.75
C ARG A 47 -21.93 13.53 -7.08
N LEU A 48 -22.26 12.44 -7.77
CA LEU A 48 -22.02 11.06 -7.33
C LEU A 48 -20.53 10.80 -7.11
N ASN A 49 -19.67 11.21 -8.04
CA ASN A 49 -18.22 11.06 -7.89
C ASN A 49 -17.69 11.82 -6.66
N ARG A 50 -18.18 13.04 -6.39
CA ARG A 50 -17.79 13.80 -5.20
C ARG A 50 -18.27 13.14 -3.89
N GLN A 51 -19.45 12.54 -3.89
CA GLN A 51 -19.97 11.80 -2.74
C GLN A 51 -19.18 10.52 -2.50
N LEU A 52 -18.87 9.79 -3.58
CA LEU A 52 -18.02 8.60 -3.59
C LEU A 52 -16.64 8.89 -3.00
N VAL A 53 -15.94 9.91 -3.51
CA VAL A 53 -14.62 10.32 -3.03
C VAL A 53 -14.66 10.68 -1.55
N ARG A 54 -15.66 11.45 -1.10
CA ARG A 54 -15.79 11.81 0.32
C ARG A 54 -16.04 10.60 1.21
N LYS A 55 -16.86 9.65 0.76
CA LYS A 55 -17.14 8.41 1.49
C LYS A 55 -15.87 7.59 1.60
N MET A 56 -15.11 7.46 0.51
CA MET A 56 -13.81 6.76 0.51
C MET A 56 -12.76 7.48 1.36
N ASP A 57 -12.66 8.81 1.26
CA ASP A 57 -11.78 9.63 2.11
C ASP A 57 -12.15 9.45 3.59
N PHE A 58 -13.40 9.11 3.94
CA PHE A 58 -13.80 8.87 5.33
C PHE A 58 -13.44 7.47 5.85
N TYR A 59 -13.28 6.46 4.99
CA TYR A 59 -12.96 5.09 5.41
C TYR A 59 -11.49 4.72 5.11
N VAL A 60 -11.01 4.97 3.90
CA VAL A 60 -9.69 4.55 3.41
C VAL A 60 -8.57 5.39 4.01
N LEU A 61 -8.68 6.72 3.95
CA LEU A 61 -7.63 7.62 4.44
C LEU A 61 -7.35 7.46 5.94
N PRO A 62 -8.34 7.49 6.85
CA PRO A 62 -8.05 7.33 8.27
C PRO A 62 -7.52 5.94 8.59
N THR A 63 -8.01 4.90 7.90
CA THR A 63 -7.49 3.54 8.08
C THR A 63 -6.01 3.45 7.70
N ILE A 64 -5.65 3.84 6.48
CA ILE A 64 -4.25 3.81 6.02
C ILE A 64 -3.40 4.81 6.82
N GLY A 65 -3.94 5.97 7.19
CA GLY A 65 -3.26 6.98 7.99
C GLY A 65 -2.92 6.51 9.40
N ILE A 66 -3.83 5.82 10.07
CA ILE A 66 -3.58 5.21 11.39
C ILE A 66 -2.51 4.11 11.26
N LEU A 67 -2.63 3.24 10.26
CA LEU A 67 -1.61 2.21 10.01
C LEU A 67 -0.24 2.83 9.72
N TYR A 68 -0.21 3.97 9.02
CA TYR A 68 1.02 4.71 8.71
C TYR A 68 1.61 5.38 9.95
N ILE A 69 0.77 5.92 10.84
CA ILE A 69 1.17 6.43 12.16
C ILE A 69 1.83 5.33 12.99
N LEU A 70 1.17 4.17 13.10
CA LEU A 70 1.70 3.02 13.83
C LEU A 70 3.03 2.56 13.24
N ASN A 71 3.16 2.54 11.91
CA ASN A 71 4.40 2.25 11.21
C ASN A 71 5.59 3.09 11.68
N TYR A 72 5.39 4.39 11.81
CA TYR A 72 6.44 5.29 12.27
C TYR A 72 6.71 5.19 13.78
N ILE A 73 5.67 4.98 14.58
CA ILE A 73 5.80 4.78 16.03
C ILE A 73 6.70 3.56 16.31
N ASP A 74 6.40 2.41 15.72
CA ASP A 74 7.18 1.17 15.89
C ASP A 74 8.65 1.31 15.45
N ARG A 75 8.93 2.11 14.41
CA ARG A 75 10.31 2.44 14.01
C ARG A 75 11.04 3.26 15.07
N GLN A 76 10.37 4.21 15.70
CA GLN A 76 10.93 5.05 16.74
C GLN A 76 11.12 4.29 18.07
N ASN A 77 10.42 3.16 18.28
CA ASN A 77 10.50 2.40 19.52
C ASN A 77 11.89 1.94 19.89
N LEU A 78 12.75 1.59 18.93
CA LEU A 78 14.13 1.23 19.26
C LEU A 78 14.90 2.41 19.84
N ALA A 79 14.71 3.59 19.26
CA ALA A 79 15.35 4.82 19.73
C ALA A 79 14.82 5.24 21.10
N ALA A 80 13.50 5.09 21.33
CA ALA A 80 12.89 5.29 22.64
C ALA A 80 13.38 4.29 23.69
N ALA A 81 13.47 3.00 23.33
CA ALA A 81 13.98 1.94 24.20
C ALA A 81 15.43 2.17 24.65
N LYS A 82 16.23 2.87 23.84
CA LYS A 82 17.59 3.31 24.23
C LYS A 82 17.58 4.16 25.49
N LEU A 83 16.58 5.05 25.63
CA LEU A 83 16.41 5.89 26.82
C LEU A 83 15.89 5.11 28.04
N GLN A 84 15.30 3.93 27.80
CA GLN A 84 14.72 3.05 28.82
C GLN A 84 15.66 1.87 29.17
N GLY A 85 16.96 1.99 28.90
CA GLY A 85 17.96 1.04 29.40
C GLY A 85 18.18 -0.23 28.57
N ILE A 86 17.61 -0.37 27.36
CA ILE A 86 17.80 -1.58 26.53
C ILE A 86 19.29 -1.92 26.27
N MET A 87 20.15 -0.91 26.19
CA MET A 87 21.59 -1.11 25.99
C MET A 87 22.28 -1.71 27.20
N GLU A 88 21.85 -1.35 28.42
CA GLU A 88 22.40 -1.87 29.66
C GLU A 88 21.93 -3.32 29.88
N ASP A 89 20.64 -3.58 29.66
CA ASP A 89 20.02 -4.89 29.82
C ASP A 89 20.57 -5.96 28.86
N LEU A 90 20.91 -5.58 27.62
CA LEU A 90 21.47 -6.49 26.62
C LEU A 90 23.00 -6.41 26.53
N HIS A 91 23.66 -5.63 27.39
CA HIS A 91 25.11 -5.38 27.37
C HIS A 91 25.64 -4.96 25.99
N MET A 92 24.96 -4.01 25.35
CA MET A 92 25.23 -3.58 23.99
C MET A 92 26.16 -2.36 23.94
N THR A 93 27.07 -2.35 22.95
CA THR A 93 27.83 -1.15 22.61
C THR A 93 27.00 -0.19 21.73
N THR A 94 27.42 1.08 21.64
CA THR A 94 26.78 2.06 20.76
C THR A 94 26.81 1.63 19.29
N GLU A 95 27.90 0.98 18.85
CA GLU A 95 28.01 0.44 17.49
C GLU A 95 27.03 -0.71 17.24
N GLN A 96 26.88 -1.62 18.20
CA GLN A 96 25.92 -2.71 18.15
C GLN A 96 24.47 -2.18 18.11
N PHE A 97 24.17 -1.13 18.88
CA PHE A 97 22.87 -0.47 18.81
C PHE A 97 22.62 0.14 17.42
N ALA A 98 23.58 0.88 16.86
CA ALA A 98 23.46 1.43 15.51
C ALA A 98 23.29 0.34 14.44
N THR A 99 23.94 -0.81 14.63
CA THR A 99 23.77 -2.00 13.77
C THR A 99 22.37 -2.58 13.89
N ALA A 100 21.81 -2.69 15.10
CA ALA A 100 20.45 -3.16 15.33
C ALA A 100 19.37 -2.22 14.75
N VAL A 101 19.64 -0.92 14.67
CA VAL A 101 18.77 0.02 13.94
C VAL A 101 18.87 -0.21 12.43
N SER A 102 20.10 -0.39 11.93
CA SER A 102 20.38 -0.49 10.49
C SER A 102 19.94 -1.82 9.87
N ILE A 103 19.96 -2.93 10.64
CA ILE A 103 19.59 -4.27 10.16
C ILE A 103 18.14 -4.35 9.68
N LEU A 104 17.26 -3.49 10.20
CA LEU A 104 15.88 -3.38 9.73
C LEU A 104 15.84 -3.03 8.24
N PHE A 105 16.70 -2.12 7.78
CA PHE A 105 16.78 -1.73 6.37
C PHE A 105 17.33 -2.86 5.49
N VAL A 106 18.21 -3.71 6.04
CA VAL A 106 18.74 -4.89 5.34
C VAL A 106 17.63 -5.90 5.08
N GLY A 107 16.68 -6.08 6.01
CA GLY A 107 15.48 -6.89 5.77
C GLY A 107 14.45 -6.20 4.88
N TYR A 108 14.32 -4.87 5.01
CA TYR A 108 13.28 -4.10 4.32
C TYR A 108 13.55 -3.92 2.82
N LEU A 109 14.73 -3.46 2.43
CA LEU A 109 15.05 -3.08 1.06
C LEU A 109 14.93 -4.22 0.04
N PRO A 110 15.54 -5.40 0.25
CA PRO A 110 15.47 -6.48 -0.75
C PRO A 110 14.08 -7.09 -0.86
N PHE A 111 13.28 -7.07 0.21
CA PHE A 111 11.92 -7.62 0.21
C PHE A 111 10.86 -6.63 -0.31
N GLN A 112 11.20 -5.36 -0.45
CA GLN A 112 10.32 -4.35 -1.03
C GLN A 112 9.98 -4.66 -2.50
N ILE A 113 10.96 -5.11 -3.29
CA ILE A 113 10.76 -5.46 -4.72
C ILE A 113 9.86 -6.71 -4.87
N PRO A 114 10.17 -7.86 -4.25
CA PRO A 114 9.30 -9.04 -4.27
C PRO A 114 7.89 -8.72 -3.76
N SER A 115 7.77 -7.95 -2.68
CA SER A 115 6.46 -7.61 -2.14
C SER A 115 5.61 -6.80 -3.13
N ASN A 116 6.23 -5.88 -3.86
CA ASN A 116 5.51 -5.09 -4.86
C ASN A 116 5.04 -5.95 -6.05
N LEU A 117 5.78 -7.00 -6.40
CA LEU A 117 5.35 -7.97 -7.41
C LEU A 117 4.25 -8.92 -6.90
N ILE A 118 4.24 -9.22 -5.60
CA ILE A 118 3.20 -10.06 -5.01
C ILE A 118 1.89 -9.29 -4.93
N ILE A 119 1.92 -8.01 -4.54
CA ILE A 119 0.68 -7.25 -4.34
C ILE A 119 -0.13 -7.06 -5.63
N THR A 120 0.54 -6.97 -6.79
CA THR A 120 -0.16 -6.89 -8.09
C THR A 120 -0.85 -8.20 -8.47
N LYS A 121 -0.43 -9.34 -7.89
CA LYS A 121 -1.06 -10.65 -8.10
C LYS A 121 -2.13 -10.99 -7.06
N VAL A 122 -2.23 -10.22 -5.98
CA VAL A 122 -3.15 -10.49 -4.88
C VAL A 122 -4.53 -9.90 -5.17
N SER A 123 -5.56 -10.75 -5.22
CA SER A 123 -6.94 -10.33 -5.47
C SER A 123 -7.56 -9.46 -4.36
N ARG A 124 -6.93 -9.40 -3.18
CA ARG A 124 -7.41 -8.63 -1.99
C ARG A 124 -6.26 -7.91 -1.25
N PRO A 125 -5.73 -6.80 -1.80
CA PRO A 125 -4.59 -6.06 -1.25
C PRO A 125 -4.90 -5.44 0.12
N GLY A 126 -6.14 -4.99 0.37
CA GLY A 126 -6.50 -4.39 1.66
C GLY A 126 -6.36 -5.38 2.83
N MET A 127 -6.89 -6.59 2.66
CA MET A 127 -6.74 -7.67 3.65
C MET A 127 -5.28 -8.10 3.80
N TYR A 128 -4.53 -8.15 2.69
CA TYR A 128 -3.10 -8.47 2.72
C TYR A 128 -2.28 -7.46 3.52
N ILE A 129 -2.55 -6.16 3.36
CA ILE A 129 -1.90 -5.09 4.14
C ILE A 129 -2.24 -5.22 5.62
N CYS A 130 -3.51 -5.42 5.97
CA CYS A 130 -3.91 -5.55 7.37
C CYS A 130 -3.33 -6.82 8.03
N PHE A 131 -3.24 -7.92 7.29
CA PHE A 131 -2.59 -9.14 7.76
C PHE A 131 -1.08 -8.94 7.96
N ALA A 132 -0.41 -8.25 7.03
CA ALA A 132 1.00 -7.89 7.17
C ALA A 132 1.24 -7.01 8.40
N VAL A 133 0.39 -6.00 8.64
CA VAL A 133 0.45 -5.16 9.86
C VAL A 133 0.26 -6.01 11.11
N THR A 134 -0.66 -6.96 11.10
CA THR A 134 -0.92 -7.84 12.25
C THR A 134 0.30 -8.71 12.55
N ILE A 135 0.92 -9.31 11.53
CA ILE A 135 2.17 -10.08 11.68
C ILE A 135 3.28 -9.19 12.23
N TRP A 136 3.43 -8.00 11.65
CA TRP A 136 4.45 -7.04 12.04
C TRP A 136 4.28 -6.58 13.49
N GLY A 137 3.05 -6.27 13.93
CA GLY A 137 2.74 -5.96 15.34
C GLY A 137 3.02 -7.12 16.29
N CYS A 138 2.75 -8.37 15.89
CA CYS A 138 3.10 -9.56 16.67
C CYS A 138 4.63 -9.71 16.83
N ILE A 139 5.40 -9.48 15.76
CA ILE A 139 6.87 -9.52 15.81
C ILE A 139 7.41 -8.36 16.66
N SER A 140 6.80 -7.18 16.57
CA SER A 140 7.11 -6.01 17.39
C SER A 140 6.93 -6.34 18.88
N ALA A 141 5.78 -6.91 19.27
CA ALA A 141 5.53 -7.37 20.63
C ALA A 141 6.50 -8.48 21.08
N ALA A 142 6.87 -9.40 20.19
CA ALA A 142 7.85 -10.44 20.47
C ALA A 142 9.27 -9.89 20.76
N THR A 143 9.58 -8.66 20.33
CA THR A 143 10.84 -7.99 20.65
C THR A 143 11.02 -7.81 22.16
N ALA A 144 9.94 -7.68 22.94
CA ALA A 144 10.00 -7.60 24.39
C ALA A 144 10.53 -8.87 25.08
N ALA A 145 10.42 -10.03 24.42
CA ALA A 145 10.89 -11.31 24.96
C ALA A 145 12.40 -11.54 24.72
N VAL A 146 13.06 -10.64 24.01
CA VAL A 146 14.49 -10.74 23.70
C VAL A 146 15.33 -10.51 24.95
N ASN A 147 16.37 -11.32 25.14
CA ASN A 147 17.32 -11.16 26.25
C ASN A 147 18.77 -11.07 25.80
N THR A 148 19.03 -11.13 24.49
CA THR A 148 20.39 -11.10 23.93
C THR A 148 20.45 -10.24 22.66
N TYR A 149 21.62 -9.65 22.39
CA TYR A 149 21.86 -8.84 21.20
C TYR A 149 21.57 -9.60 19.88
N GLY A 150 21.99 -10.88 19.78
CA GLY A 150 21.76 -11.69 18.58
C GLY A 150 20.27 -11.95 18.30
N GLN A 151 19.48 -12.17 19.36
CA GLN A 151 18.03 -12.29 19.24
C GLN A 151 17.38 -10.97 18.79
N LEU A 152 17.86 -9.82 19.29
CA LEU A 152 17.38 -8.50 18.87
C LEU A 152 17.61 -8.30 17.37
N LEU A 153 18.82 -8.59 16.88
CA LEU A 153 19.16 -8.54 15.45
C LEU A 153 18.23 -9.42 14.60
N ALA A 154 18.02 -10.67 15.02
CA ALA A 154 17.19 -11.62 14.28
C ALA A 154 15.73 -11.15 14.20
N VAL A 155 15.14 -10.77 15.34
CA VAL A 155 13.76 -10.25 15.38
C VAL A 155 13.63 -8.99 14.53
N ARG A 156 14.62 -8.09 14.57
CA ARG A 156 14.65 -6.85 13.78
C ARG A 156 14.77 -7.09 12.28
N ALA A 157 15.57 -8.06 11.86
CA ALA A 157 15.67 -8.45 10.46
C ALA A 157 14.33 -8.99 9.95
N ILE A 158 13.68 -9.88 10.72
CA ILE A 158 12.36 -10.45 10.39
C ILE A 158 11.28 -9.35 10.37
N LEU A 159 11.35 -8.41 11.32
CA LEU A 159 10.47 -7.25 11.37
C LEU A 159 10.58 -6.42 10.08
N GLY A 160 11.80 -6.15 9.61
CA GLY A 160 12.03 -5.43 8.35
C GLY A 160 11.43 -6.14 7.13
N ILE A 161 11.49 -7.47 7.07
CA ILE A 161 10.86 -8.26 6.00
C ILE A 161 9.33 -8.10 6.02
N ALA A 162 8.71 -8.21 7.19
CA ALA A 162 7.26 -8.06 7.34
C ALA A 162 6.79 -6.64 6.98
N GLU A 163 7.59 -5.63 7.35
CA GLU A 163 7.28 -4.23 7.15
C GLU A 163 7.47 -3.77 5.69
N ALA A 164 8.32 -4.45 4.91
CA ALA A 164 8.60 -4.14 3.50
C ALA A 164 7.35 -4.12 2.61
N VAL A 165 6.30 -4.84 3.02
CA VAL A 165 5.03 -4.96 2.32
C VAL A 165 4.16 -3.71 2.44
N PHE A 166 4.27 -3.01 3.57
CA PHE A 166 3.30 -2.02 3.97
C PHE A 166 3.34 -0.76 3.10
N PHE A 167 4.53 -0.20 2.85
CA PHE A 167 4.68 1.03 2.07
C PHE A 167 4.20 0.89 0.61
N PRO A 168 4.73 -0.06 -0.20
CA PRO A 168 4.23 -0.25 -1.57
C PRO A 168 2.76 -0.65 -1.56
N GLY A 169 2.32 -1.41 -0.54
CA GLY A 169 0.93 -1.82 -0.43
C GLY A 169 -0.04 -0.69 -0.17
N ALA A 170 0.30 0.22 0.74
CA ALA A 170 -0.51 1.40 1.03
C ALA A 170 -0.66 2.30 -0.20
N ILE A 171 0.44 2.53 -0.95
CA ILE A 171 0.41 3.34 -2.17
C ILE A 171 -0.40 2.65 -3.27
N TYR A 172 -0.20 1.35 -3.48
CA TYR A 172 -0.99 0.57 -4.44
C TYR A 172 -2.48 0.59 -4.10
N TYR A 173 -2.83 0.36 -2.82
CA TYR A 173 -4.22 0.44 -2.37
C TYR A 173 -4.81 1.83 -2.62
N LEU A 174 -4.09 2.91 -2.32
CA LEU A 174 -4.57 4.26 -2.64
C LEU A 174 -4.71 4.48 -4.15
N SER A 175 -3.80 3.96 -4.97
CA SER A 175 -3.89 4.09 -6.44
C SER A 175 -5.08 3.35 -7.04
N ALA A 176 -5.57 2.29 -6.38
CA ALA A 176 -6.76 1.56 -6.81
C ALA A 176 -8.08 2.28 -6.50
N TRP A 177 -8.06 3.25 -5.60
CA TRP A 177 -9.24 3.99 -5.14
C TRP A 177 -9.25 5.44 -5.64
N TYR A 178 -8.09 6.07 -5.81
CA TYR A 178 -7.98 7.49 -6.17
C TYR A 178 -7.33 7.69 -7.53
N THR A 179 -7.82 8.68 -8.27
CA THR A 179 -7.22 9.15 -9.52
C THR A 179 -5.88 9.85 -9.27
N LYS A 180 -5.00 9.93 -10.27
CA LYS A 180 -3.64 10.53 -10.17
C LYS A 180 -3.66 11.96 -9.62
N THR A 181 -4.63 12.75 -10.06
CA THR A 181 -4.85 14.14 -9.62
C THR A 181 -5.29 14.23 -8.15
N GLU A 182 -5.93 13.19 -7.63
CA GLU A 182 -6.41 13.11 -6.26
C GLU A 182 -5.36 12.50 -5.32
N LEU A 183 -4.65 11.49 -5.80
CA LEU A 183 -3.68 10.68 -5.07
C LEU A 183 -2.59 11.54 -4.41
N GLY A 184 -2.05 12.54 -5.12
CA GLY A 184 -1.01 13.42 -4.59
C GLY A 184 -1.40 14.14 -3.30
N LYS A 185 -2.65 14.63 -3.21
CA LYS A 185 -3.16 15.30 -1.99
C LYS A 185 -3.30 14.32 -0.83
N ARG A 186 -3.67 13.07 -1.11
CA ARG A 186 -3.85 12.02 -0.09
C ARG A 186 -2.51 11.54 0.44
N ILE A 187 -1.52 11.38 -0.44
CA ILE A 187 -0.14 11.10 -0.05
C ILE A 187 0.41 12.22 0.84
N ALA A 188 0.17 13.49 0.49
CA ALA A 188 0.54 14.61 1.36
C ALA A 188 -0.13 14.52 2.75
N GLY A 189 -1.39 14.09 2.81
CA GLY A 189 -2.09 13.77 4.06
C GLY A 189 -1.40 12.64 4.86
N LEU A 190 -0.93 11.58 4.21
CA LEU A 190 -0.15 10.52 4.86
C LEU A 190 1.17 11.03 5.43
N TYR A 191 1.87 11.93 4.75
CA TYR A 191 3.08 12.55 5.29
C TYR A 191 2.78 13.36 6.57
N ILE A 192 1.64 14.06 6.62
CA ILE A 192 1.20 14.73 7.85
C ILE A 192 0.95 13.70 8.95
N ALA A 193 0.28 12.58 8.64
CA ALA A 193 0.05 11.50 9.58
C ALA A 193 1.37 10.91 10.12
N GLN A 194 2.39 10.74 9.28
CA GLN A 194 3.73 10.36 9.73
C GLN A 194 4.32 11.34 10.76
N GLN A 195 4.21 12.64 10.51
CA GLN A 195 4.72 13.65 11.46
C GLN A 195 3.97 13.61 12.79
N VAL A 196 2.66 13.37 12.72
CA VAL A 196 1.81 13.13 13.89
C VAL A 196 2.30 11.89 14.66
N GLY A 197 2.56 10.77 13.98
CA GLY A 197 3.10 9.56 14.61
C GLY A 197 4.45 9.78 15.29
N ASN A 198 5.35 10.52 14.67
CA ASN A 198 6.63 10.89 15.28
C ASN A 198 6.46 11.73 16.55
N ALA A 199 5.52 12.67 16.55
CA ALA A 199 5.23 13.51 17.73
C ALA A 199 4.61 12.70 18.88
N PHE A 200 3.66 11.80 18.56
CA PHE A 200 2.99 10.98 19.57
C PHE A 200 3.83 9.80 20.06
N GLY A 201 4.69 9.21 19.22
CA GLY A 201 5.55 8.08 19.61
C GLY A 201 6.52 8.44 20.74
N GLY A 202 7.13 9.62 20.70
CA GLY A 202 7.97 10.11 21.80
C GLY A 202 7.18 10.34 23.10
N LEU A 203 5.94 10.82 22.99
CA LEU A 203 5.06 11.04 24.14
C LEU A 203 4.62 9.71 24.78
N LEU A 204 4.25 8.72 23.95
CA LEU A 204 3.93 7.36 24.39
C LEU A 204 5.12 6.71 25.10
N ALA A 205 6.31 6.83 24.52
CA ALA A 205 7.54 6.36 25.15
C ALA A 205 7.81 7.03 26.51
N ALA A 206 7.57 8.34 26.64
CA ALA A 206 7.71 9.05 27.90
C ALA A 206 6.65 8.61 28.94
N ALA A 207 5.41 8.35 28.51
CA ALA A 207 4.38 7.82 29.39
C ALA A 207 4.75 6.42 29.89
N ILE A 208 5.25 5.55 29.02
CA ILE A 208 5.63 4.17 29.34
C ILE A 208 6.87 4.09 30.23
N LEU A 209 7.74 5.10 30.21
CA LEU A 209 8.87 5.20 31.13
C LEU A 209 8.43 5.20 32.62
N HIS A 210 7.20 5.63 32.93
CA HIS A 210 6.64 5.57 34.29
C HIS A 210 6.26 4.14 34.72
N LEU A 211 6.18 3.20 33.78
CA LEU A 211 5.90 1.78 34.03
C LEU A 211 7.18 0.97 34.23
N ASP A 212 8.34 1.61 34.26
CA ASP A 212 9.61 0.94 34.52
C ASP A 212 9.63 0.29 35.90
N GLY A 213 10.03 -0.99 35.97
CA GLY A 213 10.04 -1.79 37.19
C GLY A 213 8.68 -2.35 37.62
N VAL A 214 7.58 -2.01 36.94
CA VAL A 214 6.26 -2.60 37.22
C VAL A 214 6.28 -4.07 36.82
N TYR A 215 5.94 -4.96 37.76
CA TYR A 215 6.05 -6.43 37.65
C TYR A 215 7.48 -6.97 37.38
N ASN A 216 8.55 -6.25 37.78
CA ASN A 216 9.95 -6.61 37.50
C ASN A 216 10.28 -6.69 35.99
N ILE A 217 9.52 -5.98 35.15
CA ILE A 217 9.77 -5.88 33.71
C ILE A 217 10.35 -4.51 33.42
N ALA A 218 11.45 -4.47 32.65
CA ALA A 218 12.08 -3.23 32.22
C ALA A 218 11.15 -2.39 31.33
N GLY A 219 11.21 -1.07 31.46
CA GLY A 219 10.35 -0.13 30.73
C GLY A 219 10.33 -0.37 29.22
N TRP A 220 11.48 -0.70 28.62
CA TRP A 220 11.58 -0.97 27.18
C TRP A 220 10.79 -2.22 26.74
N LYS A 221 10.65 -3.23 27.61
CA LYS A 221 9.82 -4.40 27.32
C LYS A 221 8.34 -4.02 27.34
N TRP A 222 7.91 -3.19 28.29
CA TRP A 222 6.55 -2.63 28.31
C TRP A 222 6.25 -1.82 27.06
N LEU A 223 7.22 -1.04 26.56
CA LEU A 223 7.09 -0.28 25.32
C LEU A 223 6.71 -1.18 24.14
N PHE A 224 7.49 -2.23 23.89
CA PHE A 224 7.21 -3.16 22.79
C PHE A 224 5.92 -3.97 22.99
N ILE A 225 5.58 -4.36 24.23
CA ILE A 225 4.34 -5.10 24.51
C ILE A 225 3.11 -4.24 24.25
N ILE A 226 3.06 -3.03 24.81
CA ILE A 226 1.90 -2.14 24.72
C ILE A 226 1.71 -1.71 23.27
N GLU A 227 2.77 -1.25 22.62
CA GLU A 227 2.65 -0.74 21.26
C GLU A 227 2.45 -1.86 20.24
N GLY A 228 3.17 -2.97 20.35
CA GLY A 228 2.97 -4.13 19.48
C GLY A 228 1.55 -4.71 19.61
N SER A 229 1.02 -4.83 20.82
CA SER A 229 -0.36 -5.30 21.03
C SER A 229 -1.41 -4.31 20.53
N ALA A 230 -1.21 -3.00 20.73
CA ALA A 230 -2.08 -1.98 20.18
C ALA A 230 -2.08 -2.03 18.64
N THR A 231 -0.92 -2.20 18.01
CA THR A 231 -0.78 -2.36 16.56
C THR A 231 -1.51 -3.59 16.04
N VAL A 232 -1.44 -4.73 16.76
CA VAL A 232 -2.19 -5.95 16.41
C VAL A 232 -3.71 -5.70 16.49
N VAL A 233 -4.20 -5.12 17.58
CA VAL A 233 -5.64 -4.84 17.76
C VAL A 233 -6.13 -3.89 16.68
N ILE A 234 -5.41 -2.81 16.42
CA ILE A 234 -5.76 -1.84 15.38
C ILE A 234 -5.67 -2.49 14.00
N GLY A 235 -4.64 -3.30 13.72
CA GLY A 235 -4.51 -4.04 12.46
C GLY A 235 -5.69 -4.97 12.19
N VAL A 236 -6.17 -5.68 13.22
CA VAL A 236 -7.36 -6.55 13.13
C VAL A 236 -8.64 -5.73 12.93
N ILE A 237 -8.81 -4.63 13.66
CA ILE A 237 -9.96 -3.72 13.49
C ILE A 237 -9.96 -3.14 12.07
N CYS A 238 -8.79 -2.70 11.57
CA CYS A 238 -8.60 -2.24 10.20
C CYS A 238 -8.92 -3.34 9.19
N ALA A 239 -8.55 -4.60 9.45
CA ALA A 239 -8.94 -5.73 8.59
C ALA A 239 -10.47 -5.89 8.48
N CYS A 240 -11.21 -5.63 9.56
CA CYS A 240 -12.67 -5.69 9.56
C CYS A 240 -13.34 -4.48 8.91
N ILE A 241 -12.76 -3.28 9.04
CA ILE A 241 -13.32 -2.03 8.53
C ILE A 241 -12.94 -1.76 7.06
N MET A 242 -11.76 -2.24 6.63
CA MET A 242 -11.19 -1.90 5.34
C MET A 242 -12.06 -2.48 4.20
N PRO A 243 -12.61 -1.65 3.31
CA PRO A 243 -13.37 -2.15 2.18
C PRO A 243 -12.47 -2.94 1.24
N GLU A 244 -12.89 -4.17 0.91
CA GLU A 244 -12.35 -4.90 -0.24
C GLU A 244 -12.65 -4.09 -1.52
N PHE A 245 -11.74 -4.14 -2.53
CA PHE A 245 -11.68 -3.39 -3.80
C PHE A 245 -13.01 -2.80 -4.34
N PRO A 246 -13.00 -1.72 -5.16
CA PRO A 246 -14.18 -1.09 -5.73
C PRO A 246 -15.21 -2.08 -6.29
N HIS A 247 -14.74 -3.12 -6.99
CA HIS A 247 -15.57 -4.17 -7.59
C HIS A 247 -16.29 -5.09 -6.57
N ASN A 248 -15.75 -5.32 -5.38
CA ASN A 248 -16.32 -6.22 -4.36
C ASN A 248 -16.72 -5.50 -3.05
N SER A 249 -16.80 -4.18 -3.10
CA SER A 249 -16.94 -3.37 -1.90
C SER A 249 -18.34 -3.46 -1.29
N ARG A 250 -18.48 -4.16 -0.15
CA ARG A 250 -19.76 -4.26 0.60
C ARG A 250 -20.36 -2.91 1.00
N ILE A 251 -19.57 -1.84 0.99
CA ILE A 251 -19.93 -0.49 1.43
C ILE A 251 -20.57 0.35 0.32
N LEU A 252 -20.35 0.00 -0.96
CA LEU A 252 -20.83 0.77 -2.09
C LEU A 252 -22.04 0.12 -2.76
N SER A 253 -23.00 0.96 -3.17
CA SER A 253 -24.11 0.55 -4.02
C SER A 253 -23.61 0.17 -5.41
N GLN A 254 -24.35 -0.66 -6.16
CA GLN A 254 -23.94 -1.09 -7.51
C GLN A 254 -23.59 0.10 -8.41
N LEU A 255 -24.38 1.17 -8.37
CA LEU A 255 -24.14 2.39 -9.14
C LEU A 255 -22.87 3.15 -8.70
N GLU A 256 -22.55 3.15 -7.41
CA GLU A 256 -21.29 3.74 -6.92
C GLU A 256 -20.06 2.91 -7.32
N ARG A 257 -20.18 1.58 -7.38
CA ARG A 257 -19.10 0.67 -7.82
C ARG A 257 -18.80 0.85 -9.30
N ASP A 258 -19.83 0.94 -10.14
CA ASP A 258 -19.70 1.14 -11.58
C ASP A 258 -18.98 2.46 -11.89
N ILE A 259 -19.28 3.54 -11.16
CA ILE A 259 -18.57 4.83 -11.28
C ILE A 259 -17.12 4.69 -10.82
N ALA A 260 -16.88 3.99 -9.70
CA ALA A 260 -15.55 3.83 -9.12
C ALA A 260 -14.60 3.04 -10.03
N VAL A 261 -15.11 2.01 -10.72
CA VAL A 261 -14.33 1.24 -11.70
C VAL A 261 -14.09 2.07 -12.96
N TRP A 262 -15.17 2.64 -13.53
CA TRP A 262 -15.09 3.42 -14.77
C TRP A 262 -14.14 4.63 -14.67
N ARG A 263 -14.08 5.32 -13.53
CA ARG A 263 -13.19 6.48 -13.36
C ARG A 263 -11.69 6.13 -13.32
N ILE A 264 -11.35 4.95 -12.79
CA ILE A 264 -9.96 4.51 -12.68
C ILE A 264 -9.52 3.98 -14.04
N GLU A 265 -10.39 3.23 -14.72
CA GLU A 265 -10.14 2.70 -16.07
C GLU A 265 -10.05 3.81 -17.13
N SER A 266 -10.95 4.80 -17.10
CA SER A 266 -10.90 5.92 -18.04
C SER A 266 -9.64 6.77 -17.90
N GLU A 267 -9.10 6.93 -16.68
CA GLU A 267 -7.84 7.64 -16.45
C GLU A 267 -6.61 6.76 -16.79
N ALA A 268 -6.70 5.43 -16.59
CA ALA A 268 -5.64 4.49 -16.97
C ALA A 268 -5.49 4.40 -18.49
N GLY A 269 -6.60 4.20 -19.22
CA GLY A 269 -6.59 4.15 -20.70
C GLY A 269 -6.22 5.48 -21.35
N ALA A 270 -6.57 6.61 -20.73
CA ALA A 270 -6.11 7.93 -21.20
C ALA A 270 -4.60 8.12 -21.02
N ALA A 271 -3.98 7.50 -20.00
CA ALA A 271 -2.55 7.55 -19.79
C ALA A 271 -1.78 6.70 -20.81
N GLU A 272 -2.22 5.46 -21.06
CA GLU A 272 -1.60 4.56 -22.05
C GLU A 272 -1.70 5.12 -23.48
N GLY A 273 -2.84 5.71 -23.85
CA GLY A 273 -3.02 6.36 -25.16
C GLY A 273 -2.15 7.60 -25.38
N THR A 274 -1.62 8.20 -24.31
CA THR A 274 -0.67 9.34 -24.40
C THR A 274 0.77 8.86 -24.56
N GLU A 275 1.11 7.67 -24.05
CA GLU A 275 2.46 7.09 -24.16
C GLU A 275 2.72 6.51 -25.56
N ASP A 276 1.73 5.87 -26.19
CA ASP A 276 1.85 5.38 -27.58
C ASP A 276 1.86 6.51 -28.63
N GLY A 277 1.28 7.68 -28.31
CA GLY A 277 1.30 8.85 -29.20
C GLY A 277 2.63 9.61 -29.22
N GLY A 278 3.54 9.34 -28.28
CA GLY A 278 4.83 10.04 -28.15
C GLY A 278 6.03 9.34 -28.80
N ALA A 279 5.90 8.07 -29.19
CA ALA A 279 7.02 7.26 -29.70
C ALA A 279 7.17 7.29 -31.25
N GLY A 280 6.31 8.01 -31.97
CA GLY A 280 6.26 8.01 -33.45
C GLY A 280 6.94 9.18 -34.16
N GLY A 281 7.77 9.99 -33.47
CA GLY A 281 8.21 11.28 -33.98
C GLY A 281 9.70 11.58 -33.90
N LEU A 282 10.59 10.60 -34.10
CA LEU A 282 12.02 10.82 -34.32
C LEU A 282 12.56 9.77 -35.31
N CYS A 283 12.37 10.05 -36.59
CA CYS A 283 13.22 9.58 -37.69
C CYS A 283 13.51 10.81 -38.58
#